data_AF-A0A1B7I0H9-F1
#
_entry.id   AF-A0A1B7I0H9-F1
#
_cell.length_a   1.000
_cell.length_b   1.000
_cell.length_c   1.000
_cell.angle_alpha   90.00
_cell.angle_beta   90.00
_cell.angle_gamma   90.00
#
_symmetry.space_group_name_H-M   'P 1'
#
loop_
_entity.id
_entity.type
_entity.pdbx_description
1 polymer ?
#
loop_
_entity_poly.entity_id
_entity_poly.type
_entity_poly.pdbx_seq_one_letter_code
_entity_poly.pdbx_strand_id
1 'polypeptide(L)'
;MLYGVLALFGIIIIVLLGNLLQIMLWGILFLWLGEFSSLQEAVYHSGVNFATLGYGDIVMSTKWKLLGPLEAVNGALMIGLSGASMLAVLQHHIRKQLGSFK
;
A
#
# COMPACT_ATOMS: atom_id res chain seq x y z
N MET A 1 -27.64 -6.64 -0.45
CA MET A 1 -26.56 -6.98 -1.42
C MET A 1 -25.85 -5.75 -1.96
N LEU A 2 -26.52 -4.82 -2.67
CA LEU A 2 -25.90 -3.62 -3.28
C LEU A 2 -25.08 -2.75 -2.31
N TYR A 3 -25.60 -2.46 -1.12
CA TYR A 3 -24.88 -1.67 -0.10
C TYR A 3 -23.55 -2.29 0.35
N GLY A 4 -23.47 -3.62 0.43
CA GLY A 4 -22.23 -4.32 0.77
C GLY A 4 -21.19 -4.24 -0.35
N VAL A 5 -21.64 -4.27 -1.61
CA VAL A 5 -20.78 -4.09 -2.78
C VAL A 5 -20.21 -2.67 -2.81
N LEU A 6 -21.07 -1.66 -2.63
CA LEU A 6 -20.63 -0.25 -2.57
C LEU A 6 -19.64 0.00 -1.43
N ALA A 7 -19.89 -0.58 -0.25
CA ALA A 7 -18.96 -0.49 0.88
C ALA A 7 -17.60 -1.14 0.56
N LEU A 8 -17.59 -2.28 -0.16
CA LEU A 8 -16.37 -2.94 -0.60
C LEU A 8 -15.57 -2.08 -1.60
N PHE A 9 -16.25 -1.49 -2.59
CA PHE A 9 -15.59 -0.56 -3.52
C PHE A 9 -15.03 0.67 -2.80
N GLY A 10 -15.77 1.22 -1.84
CA GLY A 10 -15.30 2.34 -1.02
C GLY A 10 -14.01 2.01 -0.28
N ILE A 11 -13.94 0.87 0.42
CA ILE A 11 -12.73 0.48 1.15
C ILE A 11 -11.56 0.18 0.20
N ILE A 12 -11.81 -0.44 -0.96
CA ILE A 12 -10.77 -0.68 -1.97
C ILE A 12 -10.14 0.64 -2.43
N ILE A 13 -10.95 1.65 -2.75
CA ILE A 13 -10.44 2.95 -3.19
C ILE A 13 -9.65 3.63 -2.07
N ILE A 14 -10.18 3.65 -0.84
CA ILE A 14 -9.49 4.26 0.32
C ILE A 14 -8.14 3.60 0.55
N VAL A 15 -8.10 2.26 0.53
CA VAL A 15 -6.88 1.49 0.70
C VAL A 15 -5.89 1.74 -0.44
N LEU A 16 -6.36 1.74 -1.69
CA LEU A 16 -5.50 1.99 -2.85
C LEU A 16 -4.86 3.38 -2.76
N LEU A 17 -5.66 4.41 -2.48
CA LEU A 17 -5.16 5.78 -2.31
C LEU A 17 -4.20 5.90 -1.11
N GLY A 18 -4.47 5.20 -0.02
CA GLY A 18 -3.59 5.16 1.15
C GLY A 18 -2.22 4.54 0.83
N ASN A 19 -2.20 3.42 0.09
CA ASN A 19 -0.94 2.79 -0.35
C ASN A 19 -0.20 3.67 -1.35
N LEU A 20 -0.90 4.27 -2.32
CA LEU A 20 -0.31 5.22 -3.27
C LEU A 20 0.30 6.42 -2.56
N LEU A 21 -0.38 6.97 -1.55
CA LEU A 21 0.15 8.07 -0.76
C LEU A 21 1.44 7.67 -0.04
N GLN A 22 1.51 6.47 0.54
CA GLN A 22 2.73 5.99 1.19
C GLN A 22 3.89 5.83 0.20
N ILE A 23 3.64 5.27 -0.99
CA ILE A 23 4.63 5.17 -2.06
C ILE A 23 5.16 6.57 -2.43
N MET A 24 4.26 7.55 -2.57
CA MET A 24 4.67 8.92 -2.85
C MET A 24 5.51 9.52 -1.71
N LEU A 25 5.14 9.27 -0.45
CA LEU A 25 5.89 9.76 0.71
C LEU A 25 7.30 9.16 0.78
N TRP A 26 7.45 7.87 0.49
CA TRP A 26 8.76 7.21 0.40
C TRP A 26 9.58 7.75 -0.77
N GLY A 27 8.99 7.90 -1.96
CA GLY A 27 9.67 8.51 -3.11
C GLY A 27 10.16 9.94 -2.81
N ILE A 28 9.33 10.77 -2.16
CA ILE A 28 9.72 12.12 -1.72
C ILE A 28 10.83 12.07 -0.67
N LEU A 29 10.78 11.11 0.27
CA LEU A 29 11.86 10.91 1.23
C LEU A 29 13.18 10.59 0.53
N PHE A 30 13.19 9.68 -0.45
CA PHE A 30 14.42 9.34 -1.17
C PHE A 30 14.98 10.50 -1.98
N LEU A 31 14.12 11.32 -2.59
CA LEU A 31 14.54 12.57 -3.22
C LEU A 31 15.17 13.54 -2.21
N TRP A 32 14.53 13.72 -1.05
CA TRP A 32 15.01 14.65 -0.03
C TRP A 32 16.35 14.23 0.57
N LEU A 33 16.60 12.91 0.66
CA LEU A 33 17.88 12.34 1.06
C LEU A 33 18.97 12.42 -0.02
N GLY A 34 18.62 12.90 -1.22
CA GLY A 34 19.52 13.05 -2.36
C GLY A 34 19.91 11.72 -3.01
N GLU A 35 19.15 10.65 -2.78
CA GLU A 35 19.44 9.33 -3.36
C GLU A 35 19.09 9.29 -4.86
N PHE A 36 17.99 9.92 -5.25
CA PHE A 36 17.55 9.99 -6.64
C PHE A 36 17.57 11.44 -7.15
N SER A 37 17.82 11.60 -8.45
CA SER A 37 17.86 12.91 -9.11
C SER A 37 16.50 13.31 -9.69
N SER A 38 15.55 12.38 -9.82
CA SER A 38 14.23 12.63 -10.40
C SER A 38 13.10 12.03 -9.57
N LEU A 39 11.97 12.74 -9.48
CA LEU A 39 10.78 12.27 -8.75
C LEU A 39 10.22 10.98 -9.35
N GLN A 40 10.26 10.88 -10.67
CA GLN A 40 9.74 9.71 -11.39
C GLN A 40 10.51 8.44 -11.01
N GLU A 41 11.83 8.52 -10.97
CA GLU A 41 12.70 7.40 -10.59
C GLU A 41 12.53 7.03 -9.10
N ALA A 42 12.46 8.04 -8.22
CA ALA A 42 12.28 7.82 -6.79
C ALA A 42 10.93 7.15 -6.45
N VAL A 43 9.84 7.62 -7.08
CA VAL A 43 8.50 7.05 -6.90
C VAL A 43 8.39 5.67 -7.55
N TYR A 44 9.04 5.45 -8.70
CA TYR A 44 9.08 4.14 -9.34
C TYR A 44 9.82 3.12 -8.47
N HIS A 45 11.03 3.45 -7.98
CA HIS A 45 11.77 2.60 -7.06
C HIS A 45 10.95 2.31 -5.80
N SER A 46 10.37 3.35 -5.20
CA SER A 46 9.48 3.21 -4.05
C SER A 46 8.31 2.26 -4.33
N GLY A 47 7.63 2.41 -5.47
CA GLY A 47 6.51 1.55 -5.84
C GLY A 47 6.91 0.09 -6.02
N VAL A 48 8.01 -0.16 -6.74
CA VAL A 48 8.55 -1.52 -6.95
C VAL A 48 8.93 -2.17 -5.62
N ASN A 49 9.55 -1.39 -4.74
CA ASN A 49 10.06 -1.90 -3.47
C ASN A 49 8.95 -2.06 -2.42
N PHE A 50 8.05 -1.09 -2.28
CA PHE A 50 6.85 -1.16 -1.43
C PHE A 50 5.92 -2.31 -1.85
N ALA A 51 5.75 -2.55 -3.16
CA ALA A 51 5.00 -3.69 -3.66
C ALA A 51 5.76 -5.03 -3.55
N THR A 52 6.96 -5.03 -2.96
CA THR A 52 7.83 -6.21 -2.77
C THR A 52 8.26 -6.90 -4.07
N LEU A 53 8.21 -6.19 -5.21
CA LEU A 53 8.58 -6.72 -6.52
C LEU A 53 10.09 -6.85 -6.66
N GLY A 54 10.83 -5.82 -6.23
CA GLY A 54 12.29 -5.86 -6.15
C GLY A 54 13.00 -6.19 -7.46
N TYR A 55 12.60 -5.57 -8.57
CA TYR A 55 13.17 -5.85 -9.91
C TYR A 55 14.70 -5.70 -9.98
N GLY A 56 15.29 -4.88 -9.11
CA GLY A 56 16.74 -4.73 -8.98
C GLY A 56 17.37 -3.94 -10.15
N ASP A 57 16.55 -3.32 -10.98
CA ASP A 57 16.93 -2.36 -12.02
C ASP A 57 17.47 -1.06 -11.41
N ILE A 58 16.93 -0.65 -10.27
CA ILE A 58 17.38 0.50 -9.49
C ILE A 58 17.78 0.00 -8.10
N VAL A 59 19.01 0.35 -7.67
CA VAL A 59 19.56 -0.08 -6.37
C VAL A 59 20.10 1.13 -5.63
N MET A 60 19.68 1.29 -4.37
CA MET A 60 20.15 2.38 -3.53
C MET A 60 21.64 2.26 -3.16
N SER A 61 22.27 3.41 -2.96
CA SER A 61 23.63 3.56 -2.46
C SER A 61 23.82 2.91 -1.09
N THR A 62 25.05 2.52 -0.75
CA THR A 62 25.38 1.84 0.51
C THR A 62 24.92 2.63 1.75
N LYS A 63 24.87 3.97 1.65
CA LYS A 63 24.43 4.85 2.74
C LYS A 63 22.95 4.65 3.09
N TRP A 64 22.11 4.43 2.09
CA TRP A 64 20.65 4.37 2.24
C TRP A 64 20.04 2.99 1.96
N LYS A 65 20.87 2.00 1.60
CA LYS A 65 20.47 0.63 1.23
C LYS A 65 19.54 -0.07 2.24
N LEU A 66 19.61 0.25 3.54
CA LEU A 66 18.73 -0.31 4.56
C LEU A 66 17.28 0.20 4.47
N LEU A 67 17.05 1.35 3.86
CA LEU A 67 15.70 1.88 3.65
C LEU A 67 14.91 1.03 2.66
N GLY A 68 15.58 0.37 1.72
CA GLY A 68 14.94 -0.56 0.78
C GLY A 68 14.18 -1.69 1.49
N PRO A 69 14.87 -2.59 2.23
CA PRO A 69 14.18 -3.64 2.99
C PRO A 69 13.14 -3.11 3.98
N LEU A 70 13.37 -1.94 4.59
CA LEU A 70 12.43 -1.33 5.51
C LEU A 70 11.11 -0.92 4.82
N GLU A 71 11.22 -0.27 3.67
CA GLU A 71 10.05 0.11 2.86
C GLU A 71 9.32 -1.13 2.34
N ALA A 72 10.03 -2.18 1.92
CA ALA A 72 9.41 -3.43 1.48
C ALA A 72 8.62 -4.11 2.61
N VAL A 73 9.16 -4.16 3.83
CA VAL A 73 8.44 -4.66 5.01
C VAL A 73 7.22 -3.81 5.31
N ASN A 74 7.35 -2.48 5.26
CA ASN A 74 6.22 -1.58 5.45
C ASN A 74 5.11 -1.84 4.41
N GLY A 75 5.47 -1.97 3.13
CA GLY A 75 4.51 -2.25 2.07
C GLY A 75 3.82 -3.61 2.23
N ALA A 76 4.56 -4.66 2.59
CA ALA A 76 3.99 -5.98 2.91
C ALA A 76 2.97 -5.90 4.06
N LEU A 77 3.28 -5.15 5.13
CA LEU A 77 2.37 -4.93 6.26
C LEU A 77 1.09 -4.21 5.81
N MET A 78 1.21 -3.18 4.96
CA MET A 78 0.06 -2.43 4.47
C MET A 78 -0.82 -3.25 3.54
N ILE A 79 -0.24 -4.08 2.67
CA ILE A 79 -0.99 -5.03 1.83
C ILE A 79 -1.73 -6.05 2.72
N GLY A 80 -1.08 -6.56 3.76
CA GLY A 80 -1.74 -7.44 4.74
C GLY A 80 -2.92 -6.77 5.45
N LEU A 81 -2.72 -5.55 5.95
CA LEU A 81 -3.76 -4.76 6.62
C LEU A 81 -4.92 -4.40 5.68
N SER A 82 -4.62 -4.16 4.41
CA SER A 82 -5.59 -3.91 3.34
C SER A 82 -6.55 -5.09 3.18
N GLY A 83 -6.02 -6.31 3.04
CA GLY A 83 -6.82 -7.52 2.95
C GLY A 83 -7.65 -7.77 4.21
N ALA A 84 -7.05 -7.59 5.39
CA ALA A 84 -7.76 -7.73 6.68
C ALA A 84 -8.93 -6.74 6.80
N SER A 85 -8.73 -5.49 6.36
CA SER A 85 -9.77 -4.45 6.39
C SER A 85 -10.93 -4.78 5.46
N MET A 86 -10.65 -5.27 4.25
CA MET A 86 -11.70 -5.71 3.31
C MET A 86 -12.51 -6.88 3.87
N LEU A 87 -11.83 -7.87 4.46
CA LEU A 87 -12.49 -9.01 5.12
C LEU A 87 -13.37 -8.55 6.28
N ALA A 88 -12.89 -7.63 7.12
CA ALA A 88 -13.66 -7.10 8.24
C ALA A 88 -14.94 -6.39 7.77
N VAL A 89 -14.87 -5.57 6.71
CA VAL A 89 -16.04 -4.90 6.12
C VAL A 89 -17.04 -5.91 5.56
N LEU A 90 -16.56 -6.93 4.85
CA LEU A 90 -17.41 -7.99 4.30
C LEU A 90 -18.11 -8.78 5.42
N GLN A 91 -17.37 -9.19 6.45
CA GLN A 91 -17.92 -9.90 7.60
C GLN A 91 -18.98 -9.08 8.33
N HIS A 92 -18.75 -7.78 8.52
CA HIS A 92 -19.72 -6.88 9.12
C HIS A 92 -21.03 -6.84 8.33
N HIS A 93 -20.96 -6.72 7.00
CA HIS A 93 -22.14 -6.68 6.14
C HIS A 93 -22.88 -8.02 6.06
N ILE A 94 -22.16 -9.14 6.04
CA ILE A 94 -22.76 -10.49 6.06
C ILE A 94 -23.52 -10.71 7.37
N ARG A 95 -22.89 -10.40 8.52
CA ARG A 95 -23.54 -10.54 9.85
C ARG A 95 -24.79 -9.69 9.96
N LYS A 96 -24.75 -8.45 9.47
CA LYS A 96 -25.92 -7.55 9.46
C LYS A 96 -27.07 -8.09 8.61
N GLN A 97 -26.77 -8.72 7.46
CA GLN A 97 -27.80 -9.35 6.63
C GLN A 97 -28.40 -10.57 7.33
N LEU A 98 -27.58 -11.46 7.90
CA LEU A 98 -28.06 -12.66 8.59
C LEU A 98 -28.88 -12.35 9.86
N GLY A 99 -28.50 -11.30 10.61
CA GLY A 99 -29.25 -10.84 11.78
C GLY A 99 -30.57 -10.14 11.44
N SER A 100 -30.74 -9.66 10.21
CA SER A 100 -31.99 -9.03 9.73
C SER A 100 -33.07 -10.04 9.32
N PHE A 101 -32.76 -11.35 9.27
CA PHE A 101 -33.69 -12.42 8.93
C PHE A 101 -34.25 -13.18 10.15
N LYS A 102 -33.87 -12.77 11.37
CA LYS A 102 -34.51 -13.17 12.63
C LYS A 102 -35.44 -12.07 13.11
#